data_AF-A0A7C3RQU4-F1
#
_entry.id   AF-A0A7C3RQU4-F1
#
_cell.length_a   1.000
_cell.length_b   1.000
_cell.length_c   1.000
_cell.angle_alpha   90.00
_cell.angle_beta   90.00
_cell.angle_gamma   90.00
#
_symmetry.space_group_name_H-M   'P 1'
#
loop_
_entity.id
_entity.type
_entity.pdbx_description
1 polymer ?
#
loop_
_entity_poly.entity_id
_entity_poly.type
_entity_poly.pdbx_seq_one_letter_code
_entity_poly.pdbx_strand_id
1 'polypeptide(L)'
;MPWTITRLCRDCIDTGCVSVCPVDCIYEYVGPDKQKFPNQLYINPDECIDCGACEPECPWQAIFEEPAVPDVFKDDVDLNHAMLEAKDDFKVKTFEQKEHPTPEQVAENKRKWGLDPDA
;
A
#
# COMPACT_ATOMS: atom_id res chain seq x y z
N MET A 1 -1.10 10.63 -11.74
CA MET A 1 -1.87 10.60 -10.47
C MET A 1 -1.08 9.76 -9.49
N PRO A 2 -1.18 10.04 -8.18
CA PRO A 2 -0.39 9.33 -7.20
C PRO A 2 -0.74 7.85 -7.17
N TRP A 3 0.17 7.07 -6.59
CA TRP A 3 0.01 5.65 -6.41
C TRP A 3 -0.65 5.36 -5.06
N THR A 4 -1.47 4.32 -4.97
CA THR A 4 -2.23 3.94 -3.78
C THR A 4 -1.83 2.55 -3.30
N ILE A 5 -1.59 2.41 -2.00
CA ILE A 5 -1.44 1.09 -1.35
C ILE A 5 -2.80 0.63 -0.84
N THR A 6 -3.24 -0.54 -1.31
CA THR A 6 -4.54 -1.14 -0.97
C THR A 6 -4.44 -2.09 0.21
N ARG A 7 -5.60 -2.57 0.66
CA ARG A 7 -5.74 -3.55 1.75
C ARG A 7 -5.02 -4.88 1.50
N LEU A 8 -4.62 -5.19 0.27
CA LEU A 8 -3.74 -6.32 -0.02
C LEU A 8 -2.42 -6.26 0.75
N CYS A 9 -2.00 -5.08 1.20
CA CYS A 9 -0.80 -4.89 2.01
C CYS A 9 -0.98 -5.35 3.47
N ARG A 10 -2.23 -5.47 3.97
CA ARG A 10 -2.52 -5.44 5.42
C ARG A 10 -1.90 -6.56 6.25
N ASP A 11 -1.76 -7.73 5.65
CA ASP A 11 -1.24 -8.92 6.34
C ASP A 11 0.25 -9.16 6.05
N CYS A 12 0.86 -8.29 5.25
CA CYS A 12 2.11 -8.61 4.56
C CYS A 12 3.22 -7.62 4.93
N ILE A 13 2.97 -6.31 4.72
CA ILE A 13 3.94 -5.23 4.97
C ILE A 13 5.33 -5.57 4.45
N ASP A 14 5.45 -5.93 3.16
CA ASP A 14 6.69 -6.48 2.59
C ASP A 14 7.86 -5.49 2.58
N THR A 15 7.56 -4.22 2.29
CA THR A 15 8.50 -3.08 2.19
C THR A 15 9.40 -3.02 0.94
N GLY A 16 9.31 -3.94 -0.04
CA GLY A 16 10.05 -3.82 -1.31
C GLY A 16 9.90 -2.44 -1.99
N CYS A 17 8.67 -1.91 -2.00
CA CYS A 17 8.34 -0.58 -2.51
C CYS A 17 9.11 0.59 -1.86
N VAL A 18 9.52 0.45 -0.60
CA VAL A 18 10.27 1.48 0.14
C VAL A 18 11.67 1.65 -0.43
N SER A 19 12.29 0.58 -0.91
CA SER A 19 13.68 0.61 -1.42
C SER A 19 13.83 1.37 -2.74
N VAL A 20 12.73 1.61 -3.46
CA VAL A 20 12.72 2.20 -4.80
C VAL A 20 12.01 3.54 -4.88
N CYS A 21 11.38 4.01 -3.80
CA CYS A 21 10.70 5.30 -3.80
C CYS A 21 11.74 6.44 -3.80
N PRO A 22 11.81 7.29 -4.84
CA PRO A 22 12.85 8.32 -4.95
C PRO A 22 12.64 9.54 -4.03
N VAL A 23 11.48 9.61 -3.37
CA VAL A 23 11.02 10.76 -2.57
C VAL A 23 10.58 10.35 -1.16
N ASP A 24 10.86 9.11 -0.76
CA ASP A 24 10.58 8.57 0.58
C ASP A 24 9.11 8.74 1.03
N CYS A 25 8.15 8.74 0.10
CA CYS A 25 6.75 9.05 0.37
C CYS A 25 5.91 7.85 0.87
N ILE A 26 6.54 6.79 1.38
CA ILE A 26 5.86 5.58 1.89
C ILE A 26 5.96 5.56 3.41
N TYR A 27 4.81 5.53 4.07
CA TYR A 27 4.69 5.70 5.51
C TYR A 27 4.06 4.48 6.18
N GLU A 28 4.43 4.28 7.44
CA GLU A 28 3.71 3.40 8.36
C GLU A 28 2.98 4.20 9.43
N TYR A 29 1.76 3.76 9.75
CA TYR A 29 0.97 4.37 10.82
C TYR A 29 1.49 3.93 12.20
N VAL A 30 1.87 4.88 13.04
CA VAL A 30 2.33 4.68 14.43
C VAL A 30 1.38 5.23 15.48
N GLY A 31 0.30 5.88 15.07
CA GLY A 31 -0.71 6.41 16.00
C GLY A 31 -1.59 5.33 16.65
N PRO A 32 -2.46 5.76 17.60
CA PRO A 32 -3.26 4.86 18.42
C PRO A 32 -4.54 4.33 17.75
N ASP A 33 -5.08 5.02 16.74
CA ASP A 33 -6.36 4.67 16.10
C ASP A 33 -6.19 3.69 14.94
N LYS A 34 -5.93 2.43 15.31
CA LYS A 34 -5.80 1.31 14.35
C LYS A 34 -7.11 0.92 13.67
N GLN A 35 -8.26 1.45 14.12
CA GLN A 35 -9.53 1.25 13.44
C GLN A 35 -9.66 2.19 12.24
N LYS A 36 -9.22 3.44 12.40
CA LYS A 36 -9.14 4.40 11.30
C LYS A 36 -8.03 4.06 10.31
N PHE A 37 -6.84 3.75 10.82
CA PHE A 37 -5.67 3.43 10.00
C PHE A 37 -5.23 1.99 10.26
N PRO A 38 -5.70 1.01 9.45
CA PRO A 38 -5.31 -0.38 9.60
C PRO A 38 -3.81 -0.59 9.40
N ASN A 39 -3.34 -1.79 9.78
CA ASN A 39 -1.96 -2.21 9.59
C ASN A 39 -1.64 -2.36 8.09
N GLN A 40 -1.36 -1.29 7.38
CA GLN A 40 -0.84 -1.26 6.00
C GLN A 40 0.21 -0.15 5.88
N LEU A 41 0.94 -0.12 4.76
CA LEU A 41 1.70 1.06 4.38
C LEU A 41 0.79 2.04 3.62
N TYR A 42 1.20 3.30 3.57
CA TYR A 42 0.44 4.39 2.97
C TYR A 42 1.37 5.22 2.09
N ILE A 43 0.92 5.59 0.90
CA ILE A 43 1.64 6.54 0.05
C ILE A 43 1.07 7.93 0.34
N ASN A 44 1.95 8.88 0.64
CA ASN A 44 1.57 10.28 0.76
C ASN A 44 1.29 10.85 -0.65
N PRO A 45 0.05 11.22 -0.98
CA PRO A 45 -0.30 11.67 -2.32
C PRO A 45 0.27 13.06 -2.67
N ASP A 46 0.59 13.91 -1.68
CA ASP A 46 1.20 15.22 -1.90
C ASP A 46 2.70 15.11 -2.29
N GLU A 47 3.36 14.02 -1.89
CA GLU A 47 4.79 13.79 -2.09
C GLU A 47 5.08 12.85 -3.26
N CYS A 48 4.13 11.98 -3.61
CA CYS A 48 4.25 11.06 -4.74
C CYS A 48 4.43 11.83 -6.05
N ILE A 49 5.45 11.45 -6.83
CA ILE A 49 5.79 12.08 -8.12
C ILE A 49 5.38 11.22 -9.33
N ASP A 50 4.44 10.30 -9.14
CA ASP A 50 3.84 9.48 -10.20
C ASP A 50 4.84 8.61 -11.00
N CYS A 51 5.99 8.27 -10.43
CA CYS A 51 7.06 7.59 -11.17
C CYS A 51 6.81 6.09 -11.45
N GLY A 52 5.91 5.44 -10.70
CA GLY A 52 5.56 4.02 -10.87
C GLY A 52 6.59 3.00 -10.43
N ALA A 53 7.71 3.42 -9.84
CA ALA A 53 8.76 2.49 -9.43
C ALA A 53 8.32 1.47 -8.35
N CYS A 54 7.38 1.85 -7.47
CA CYS A 54 6.98 1.03 -6.34
C CYS A 54 6.05 -0.16 -6.69
N GLU A 55 5.25 -0.06 -7.76
CA GLU A 55 4.30 -1.09 -8.17
C GLU A 55 4.95 -2.46 -8.43
N PRO A 56 5.96 -2.58 -9.32
CA PRO A 56 6.56 -3.87 -9.62
C PRO A 56 7.31 -4.49 -8.43
N GLU A 57 7.71 -3.66 -7.46
CA GLU A 57 8.46 -4.10 -6.28
C GLU A 57 7.57 -4.62 -5.14
N CYS A 58 6.25 -4.49 -5.24
CA CYS A 58 5.35 -5.08 -4.25
C CYS A 58 5.00 -6.52 -4.66
N PRO A 59 5.58 -7.56 -4.02
CA PRO A 59 5.32 -8.94 -4.42
C PRO A 59 3.88 -9.38 -4.14
N TRP A 60 3.16 -8.64 -3.28
CA TRP A 60 1.74 -8.86 -2.98
C TRP A 60 0.79 -8.13 -3.95
N GLN A 61 1.32 -7.40 -4.93
CA GLN A 61 0.56 -6.66 -5.95
C GLN A 61 -0.48 -5.73 -5.31
N ALA A 62 -0.09 -5.05 -4.24
CA ALA A 62 -0.97 -4.22 -3.43
C ALA A 62 -1.01 -2.75 -3.85
N ILE A 63 -0.18 -2.34 -4.82
CA ILE A 63 0.02 -0.95 -5.21
C ILE A 63 -0.55 -0.75 -6.62
N PHE A 64 -1.34 0.30 -6.81
CA PHE A 64 -1.98 0.62 -8.08
C PHE A 64 -1.89 2.12 -8.34
N GLU A 65 -1.82 2.53 -9.60
CA GLU A 65 -2.14 3.91 -9.96
C GLU A 65 -3.61 4.17 -9.59
N GLU A 66 -3.93 5.31 -9.00
CA GLU A 66 -5.30 5.61 -8.52
C GLU A 66 -6.45 5.29 -9.50
N PRO A 67 -6.34 5.61 -10.81
CA PRO A 67 -7.38 5.25 -11.78
C PRO A 67 -7.55 3.75 -11.94
N ALA A 68 -6.46 2.99 -11.80
CA ALA A 68 -6.39 1.55 -11.97
C ALA A 68 -6.74 0.76 -10.69
N VAL A 69 -6.94 1.44 -9.55
CA VAL A 69 -7.40 0.78 -8.32
C VAL A 69 -8.73 0.07 -8.60
N PRO A 70 -8.83 -1.25 -8.37
CA PRO A 70 -10.06 -2.02 -8.55
C PRO A 70 -11.22 -1.47 -7.70
N ASP A 71 -12.46 -1.62 -8.19
CA ASP A 71 -13.66 -1.11 -7.50
C ASP A 71 -13.78 -1.59 -6.05
N VAL A 72 -13.37 -2.84 -5.77
CA VAL A 72 -13.37 -3.43 -4.42
C VAL A 72 -12.41 -2.75 -3.43
N PHE A 73 -11.47 -1.93 -3.92
CA PHE A 73 -10.46 -1.21 -3.15
C PHE A 73 -10.52 0.31 -3.32
N LYS A 74 -11.57 0.85 -3.96
CA LYS A 74 -11.65 2.31 -4.22
C LYS A 74 -11.59 3.15 -2.94
N ASP A 75 -12.11 2.63 -1.83
CA ASP A 75 -12.03 3.26 -0.51
C ASP A 75 -10.60 3.30 0.07
N ASP A 76 -9.69 2.46 -0.42
CA ASP A 76 -8.28 2.54 -0.02
C ASP A 76 -7.56 3.77 -0.61
N VAL A 77 -8.08 4.37 -1.69
CA VAL A 77 -7.60 5.67 -2.21
C VAL A 77 -7.86 6.76 -1.16
N ASP A 78 -9.11 6.88 -0.73
CA ASP A 78 -9.51 7.84 0.31
C ASP A 78 -8.73 7.61 1.61
N LEU A 79 -8.47 6.35 1.95
CA LEU A 79 -7.69 5.98 3.13
C LEU A 79 -6.22 6.44 3.05
N ASN A 80 -5.57 6.34 1.87
CA ASN A 80 -4.21 6.88 1.69
C ASN A 80 -4.21 8.40 1.81
N HIS A 81 -5.20 9.09 1.24
CA HIS A 81 -5.32 10.55 1.36
C HIS A 81 -5.62 11.00 2.79
N ALA A 82 -6.41 10.23 3.54
CA ALA A 82 -6.77 10.56 4.92
C ALA A 82 -5.55 10.64 5.86
N MET A 83 -4.40 10.07 5.49
CA MET A 83 -3.16 10.21 6.26
C MET A 83 -2.73 11.68 6.42
N LEU A 84 -3.08 12.55 5.45
CA LEU A 84 -2.72 13.97 5.47
C LEU A 84 -3.32 14.71 6.67
N GLU A 85 -4.45 14.22 7.19
CA GLU A 85 -5.14 14.77 8.37
C GLU A 85 -4.55 14.27 9.70
N ALA A 86 -3.62 13.31 9.64
CA ALA A 86 -3.02 12.69 10.82
C ALA A 86 -1.50 12.52 10.66
N LYS A 87 -0.82 13.41 9.90
CA LYS A 87 0.62 13.28 9.54
C LYS A 87 1.54 13.00 10.74
N ASP A 88 1.24 13.58 11.90
CA ASP A 88 2.03 13.38 13.13
C ASP A 88 2.00 11.94 13.66
N ASP A 89 0.99 11.15 13.27
CA ASP A 89 0.84 9.74 13.62
C ASP A 89 1.46 8.80 12.57
N PHE A 90 2.14 9.33 11.56
CA PHE A 90 2.84 8.56 10.53
C PHE A 90 4.34 8.81 10.60
N LYS A 91 5.11 7.82 10.18
CA LYS A 91 6.54 7.96 9.95
C LYS A 91 6.92 7.29 8.63
N VAL A 92 7.92 7.84 7.95
CA VAL A 92 8.50 7.21 6.75
C VAL A 92 8.93 5.79 7.11
N LYS A 93 8.51 4.82 6.31
CA LYS A 93 8.86 3.41 6.52
C LYS A 93 10.31 3.19 6.11
N THR A 94 11.02 2.39 6.89
CA THR A 94 12.36 1.88 6.52
C THR A 94 12.23 0.54 5.82
N PHE A 95 13.09 0.29 4.83
CA PHE A 95 13.18 -1.00 4.14
C PHE A 95 13.57 -2.13 5.10
N GLU A 96 12.88 -3.27 4.97
CA GLU A 96 13.13 -4.52 5.69
C GLU A 96 13.11 -5.68 4.69
N GLN A 97 14.18 -6.46 4.60
CA GLN A 97 14.20 -7.62 3.72
C GLN A 97 13.31 -8.74 4.27
N LYS A 98 12.38 -9.24 3.44
CA LYS A 98 11.46 -10.33 3.78
C LYS A 98 11.46 -11.41 2.70
N GLU A 99 10.95 -12.58 3.05
CA GLU A 99 10.70 -13.64 2.08
C GLU A 99 9.45 -13.29 1.27
N HIS A 100 9.57 -13.35 -0.06
CA HIS A 100 8.45 -13.03 -0.95
C HIS A 100 7.43 -14.18 -0.97
N PRO A 101 6.13 -13.87 -1.09
CA PRO A 101 5.08 -14.87 -1.20
C PRO A 101 5.20 -15.72 -2.46
N THR A 102 4.66 -16.93 -2.40
CA THR A 102 4.40 -17.73 -3.60
C THR A 102 3.20 -17.16 -4.37
N PRO A 103 3.06 -17.47 -5.68
CA PRO A 103 1.90 -17.07 -6.46
C PRO A 103 0.56 -17.53 -5.85
N GLU A 104 0.51 -18.70 -5.22
CA GLU A 104 -0.69 -19.22 -4.55
C GLU A 104 -1.08 -18.36 -3.35
N GLN A 105 -0.11 -17.91 -2.56
CA GLN A 105 -0.34 -17.03 -1.41
C GLN A 105 -0.84 -15.65 -1.86
N VAL A 106 -0.29 -15.11 -2.96
CA VAL A 106 -0.79 -13.86 -3.55
C VAL A 106 -2.25 -14.03 -4.00
N ALA A 107 -2.57 -15.13 -4.69
CA ALA A 107 -3.93 -15.42 -5.13
C ALA A 107 -4.91 -15.59 -3.96
N GLU A 108 -4.49 -16.24 -2.87
CA GLU A 108 -5.30 -16.37 -1.65
C GLU A 108 -5.56 -15.03 -0.97
N ASN A 109 -4.55 -14.16 -0.88
CA ASN A 109 -4.70 -12.81 -0.33
C ASN A 109 -5.67 -11.96 -1.16
N LYS A 110 -5.59 -12.04 -2.49
CA LYS A 110 -6.54 -11.37 -3.39
C LYS A 110 -7.98 -11.84 -3.14
N ARG A 111 -8.21 -13.16 -3.09
CA ARG A 111 -9.52 -13.74 -2.76
C ARG A 111 -10.03 -13.32 -1.39
N LYS A 112 -9.16 -13.29 -0.36
CA LYS A 112 -9.50 -12.84 0.99
C LYS A 112 -10.09 -11.42 0.98
N TRP A 113 -9.52 -10.55 0.16
CA TRP A 113 -9.93 -9.14 0.06
C TRP A 113 -10.95 -8.86 -1.05
N GLY A 114 -11.47 -9.91 -1.72
CA GLY A 114 -12.54 -9.78 -2.70
C GLY A 114 -12.08 -9.36 -4.10
N LEU A 115 -10.78 -9.36 -4.38
CA LEU A 115 -10.27 -9.26 -5.74
C LEU A 115 -10.21 -10.69 -6.32
N ASP A 116 -11.22 -11.04 -7.11
CA ASP A 116 -11.26 -12.35 -7.77
C ASP A 116 -10.16 -12.40 -8.85
N PRO A 117 -9.18 -13.32 -8.74
CA PRO A 117 -8.16 -13.47 -9.77
C PRO A 117 -8.69 -14.09 -11.07
N ASP A 118 -9.90 -14.65 -11.06
CA ASP A 118 -10.51 -15.41 -12.16
C ASP A 118 -11.74 -14.71 -12.79
N ALA A 119 -12.09 -13.49 -12.35
CA ALA A 119 -13.22 -12.70 -12.85
C ALA A 119 -12.90 -11.83 -14.08
#